data_AF-A0A941KHL2-F1
#
_entry.id   AF-A0A941KHL2-F1
#
_cell.length_a   1.000
_cell.length_b   1.000
_cell.length_c   1.000
_cell.angle_alpha   90.00
_cell.angle_beta   90.00
_cell.angle_gamma   90.00
#
_symmetry.space_group_name_H-M   'P 1'
#
loop_
_entity.id
_entity.type
_entity.pdbx_description
1 polymer ?
#
loop_
_entity_poly.entity_id
_entity_poly.type
_entity_poly.pdbx_seq_one_letter_code
_entity_poly.pdbx_strand_id
1 'polypeptide(L)'
;MTDTPSTRLRAGLELSLGMGLAFASKAALSVVAWKFAGPISLLTLLVLITFYLHRRGESWAQLGLGSPGGWKSYLLVLPQTILAIVAILATGVLMAKAGVAFGLWGSELPAGIEDRWGNVAGNLPVYLLWLAIIWTSAAFGEEMFFRAFLITRAERVFKGLPANLGLVLAVIVPALFFGFGHFYYQGIRGLFTTGMIGVSLGILYLVYKRNLWPLVIAHGAVDTLVFTAMYLEADW
;
A
#
# COMPACT_ATOMS: atom_id res chain seq x y z
N MET A 1 25.07 8.72 -11.87
CA MET A 1 25.69 7.40 -11.66
C MET A 1 25.37 6.55 -12.87
N THR A 2 26.39 6.04 -13.57
CA THR A 2 26.26 5.13 -14.71
C THR A 2 25.82 3.75 -14.19
N ASP A 3 24.70 3.23 -14.68
CA ASP A 3 24.10 1.98 -14.19
C ASP A 3 24.74 0.76 -14.85
N THR A 4 25.37 -0.08 -14.03
CA THR A 4 26.02 -1.33 -14.44
C THR A 4 25.06 -2.52 -14.28
N PRO A 5 25.28 -3.66 -14.95
CA PRO A 5 24.50 -4.90 -14.72
C PRO A 5 24.37 -5.28 -13.23
N SER A 6 25.38 -4.94 -12.42
CA SER A 6 25.38 -5.14 -10.97
C SER A 6 24.35 -4.28 -10.21
N THR A 7 23.90 -3.14 -10.73
CA THR A 7 22.85 -2.32 -10.11
C THR A 7 21.46 -2.92 -10.35
N ARG A 8 21.19 -3.46 -11.54
CA ARG A 8 19.93 -4.15 -11.86
C ARG A 8 19.76 -5.44 -11.06
N LEU A 9 20.80 -6.28 -10.99
CA LEU A 9 20.78 -7.51 -10.20
C LEU A 9 20.49 -7.21 -8.73
N ARG A 10 21.15 -6.18 -8.17
CA ARG A 10 20.91 -5.76 -6.79
C ARG A 10 19.47 -5.29 -6.58
N ALA A 11 18.92 -4.48 -7.47
CA ALA A 11 17.54 -4.05 -7.38
C ALA A 11 16.56 -5.23 -7.42
N GLY A 12 16.86 -6.25 -8.24
CA GLY A 12 16.10 -7.50 -8.28
C GLY A 12 16.14 -8.23 -6.93
N LEU A 13 17.33 -8.36 -6.34
CA LEU A 13 17.50 -8.98 -5.02
C LEU A 13 16.78 -8.20 -3.92
N GLU A 14 16.87 -6.88 -3.89
CA GLU A 14 16.19 -6.03 -2.90
C GLU A 14 14.66 -6.16 -3.02
N LEU A 15 14.15 -6.20 -4.25
CA LEU A 15 12.72 -6.38 -4.53
C LEU A 15 12.27 -7.77 -4.06
N SER A 16 12.95 -8.84 -4.49
CA SER A 16 12.63 -10.21 -4.10
C SER A 16 12.77 -10.46 -2.60
N LEU A 17 13.82 -9.94 -1.95
CA LEU A 17 14.03 -10.08 -0.51
C LEU A 17 13.02 -9.27 0.29
N GLY A 18 12.74 -8.02 -0.11
CA GLY A 18 11.74 -7.19 0.57
C GLY A 18 10.38 -7.88 0.57
N MET A 19 9.96 -8.40 -0.58
CA MET A 19 8.68 -9.11 -0.71
C MET A 19 8.71 -10.45 0.02
N GLY A 20 9.77 -11.25 -0.16
CA GLY A 20 9.93 -12.53 0.52
C GLY A 20 9.88 -12.39 2.05
N LEU A 21 10.59 -11.42 2.61
CA LEU A 21 10.56 -11.13 4.05
C LEU A 21 9.19 -10.64 4.51
N ALA A 22 8.53 -9.76 3.75
CA ALA A 22 7.17 -9.30 4.08
C ALA A 22 6.20 -10.47 4.22
N PHE A 23 6.13 -11.33 3.20
CA PHE A 23 5.16 -12.42 3.17
C PHE A 23 5.54 -13.59 4.07
N ALA A 24 6.82 -13.95 4.18
CA ALA A 24 7.26 -15.03 5.06
C ALA A 24 7.07 -14.66 6.54
N SER A 25 7.46 -13.45 6.95
CA SER A 25 7.26 -13.00 8.34
C SER A 25 5.78 -12.85 8.68
N LYS A 26 4.96 -12.33 7.75
CA LYS A 26 3.51 -12.31 7.90
C LYS A 26 2.93 -13.72 8.05
N ALA A 27 3.35 -14.68 7.22
CA ALA A 27 2.88 -16.06 7.30
C ALA A 27 3.23 -16.69 8.64
N ALA A 28 4.46 -16.50 9.14
CA ALA A 28 4.87 -16.96 10.45
C ALA A 28 4.04 -16.31 11.58
N LEU A 29 3.87 -14.99 11.54
CA LEU A 29 3.06 -14.25 12.53
C LEU A 29 1.57 -14.62 12.48
N SER A 30 1.06 -15.06 11.33
CA SER A 30 -0.35 -15.42 11.18
C SER A 30 -0.75 -16.62 12.04
N VAL A 31 0.20 -17.45 12.46
CA VAL A 31 -0.01 -18.60 13.35
C VAL A 31 -0.37 -18.16 14.77
N VAL A 32 0.15 -17.01 15.23
CA VAL A 32 0.03 -16.56 16.63
C VAL A 32 -0.75 -15.25 16.79
N ALA A 33 -0.76 -14.41 15.76
CA ALA A 33 -1.33 -13.06 15.80
C ALA A 33 -2.00 -12.72 14.46
N TRP A 34 -2.87 -13.60 13.94
CA TRP A 34 -3.51 -13.47 12.62
C TRP A 34 -4.07 -12.07 12.31
N LYS A 35 -4.78 -11.46 13.27
CA LYS A 35 -5.33 -10.10 13.13
C LYS A 35 -4.25 -9.03 12.96
N PHE A 36 -3.08 -9.21 13.54
CA PHE A 36 -2.01 -8.20 13.56
C PHE A 36 -0.79 -8.58 12.72
N ALA A 37 -0.79 -9.76 12.09
CA ALA A 37 0.33 -10.29 11.34
C ALA A 37 0.81 -9.35 10.22
N GLY A 38 -0.12 -8.79 9.45
CA GLY A 38 0.19 -7.78 8.41
C GLY A 38 0.92 -6.57 8.99
N PRO A 39 0.29 -5.81 9.91
CA PRO A 39 0.92 -4.63 10.50
C PRO A 39 2.28 -4.88 11.16
N ILE A 40 2.38 -5.94 11.98
CA ILE A 40 3.63 -6.26 12.68
C ILE A 40 4.73 -6.63 11.68
N SER A 41 4.42 -7.44 10.66
CA SER A 41 5.39 -7.82 9.63
C SER A 41 5.92 -6.62 8.86
N LEU A 42 5.03 -5.69 8.49
CA LEU A 42 5.36 -4.52 7.70
C LEU A 42 6.21 -3.53 8.50
N LEU A 43 5.82 -3.19 9.73
CA LEU A 43 6.60 -2.29 10.57
C LEU A 43 8.00 -2.84 10.86
N THR A 44 8.09 -4.15 11.13
CA THR A 44 9.39 -4.83 11.32
C THR A 44 10.24 -4.72 10.05
N LEU A 45 9.65 -4.99 8.88
CA LEU A 45 10.34 -4.87 7.60
C LEU A 45 10.79 -3.44 7.32
N LEU A 46 9.98 -2.44 7.64
CA LEU A 46 10.35 -1.03 7.44
C LEU A 46 11.52 -0.61 8.32
N VAL A 47 11.63 -1.13 9.55
CA VAL A 47 12.83 -0.93 10.39
C VAL A 47 14.07 -1.52 9.71
N LEU A 48 13.97 -2.75 9.19
CA LEU A 48 15.07 -3.41 8.49
C LEU A 48 15.46 -2.66 7.20
N ILE A 49 14.47 -2.24 6.40
CA ILE A 49 14.70 -1.45 5.19
C ILE A 49 15.31 -0.09 5.55
N THR A 50 14.87 0.56 6.62
CA THR A 50 15.44 1.84 7.06
C THR A 50 16.93 1.71 7.39
N PHE A 51 17.29 0.68 8.17
CA PHE A 51 18.69 0.40 8.48
C PHE A 51 19.49 0.06 7.21
N TYR A 52 18.91 -0.75 6.33
CA TYR A 52 19.52 -1.09 5.05
C TYR A 52 19.80 0.15 4.19
N LEU A 53 18.79 1.01 3.97
CA LEU A 53 18.94 2.24 3.20
C LEU A 53 20.03 3.13 3.80
N HIS A 54 20.02 3.32 5.12
CA HIS A 54 21.04 4.10 5.81
C HIS A 54 22.46 3.57 5.57
N ARG A 55 22.66 2.25 5.68
CA ARG A 55 23.96 1.60 5.37
C ARG A 55 24.39 1.74 3.91
N ARG A 56 23.45 2.00 3.01
CA ARG A 56 23.69 2.22 1.57
C ARG A 56 23.89 3.70 1.21
N GLY A 57 23.77 4.62 2.18
CA GLY A 57 23.75 6.06 1.91
C GLY A 57 22.49 6.52 1.18
N GLU A 58 21.44 5.69 1.16
CA GLU A 58 20.11 6.05 0.67
C GLU A 58 19.23 6.52 1.84
N SER A 59 18.18 7.29 1.56
CA SER A 59 17.22 7.73 2.59
C SER A 59 15.78 7.70 2.07
N TRP A 60 14.82 7.58 2.99
CA TRP A 60 13.40 7.68 2.65
C TRP A 60 13.03 9.00 1.97
N ALA A 61 13.74 10.08 2.26
CA ALA A 61 13.56 11.36 1.59
C ALA A 61 13.80 11.28 0.07
N GLN A 62 14.80 10.49 -0.36
CA GLN A 62 15.07 10.23 -1.78
C GLN A 62 14.02 9.35 -2.45
N LEU A 63 13.27 8.59 -1.65
CA LEU A 63 12.18 7.71 -2.11
C LEU A 63 10.80 8.35 -1.96
N GLY A 64 10.70 9.62 -1.57
CA GLY A 64 9.42 10.35 -1.58
C GLY A 64 8.87 10.82 -0.25
N LEU A 65 9.51 10.47 0.88
CA LEU A 65 9.20 11.05 2.21
C LEU A 65 9.95 12.37 2.47
N GLY A 66 10.48 13.00 1.42
CA GLY A 66 11.13 14.30 1.53
C GLY A 66 10.13 15.41 1.76
N SER A 67 10.63 16.58 2.20
CA SER A 67 9.83 17.80 2.17
C SER A 67 9.42 18.12 0.72
N PRO A 68 8.15 18.49 0.46
CA PRO A 68 7.74 19.02 -0.84
C PRO A 68 8.60 20.27 -1.15
N GLY A 69 9.53 20.15 -2.10
CA GLY A 69 10.67 21.09 -2.23
C GLY A 69 10.37 22.57 -1.98
N GLY A 70 9.57 23.21 -2.84
CA GLY A 70 9.19 24.62 -2.70
C GLY A 70 7.75 24.81 -2.20
N TRP A 71 7.38 26.03 -1.78
CA TRP A 71 6.03 26.36 -1.28
C TRP A 71 4.88 25.94 -2.22
N LYS A 72 5.11 25.98 -3.54
CA LYS A 72 4.13 25.49 -4.54
C LYS A 72 3.84 24.00 -4.38
N SER A 73 4.83 23.20 -4.00
CA SER A 73 4.64 21.76 -3.76
C SER A 73 3.79 21.50 -2.53
N TYR A 74 3.87 22.36 -1.51
CA TYR A 74 2.95 22.31 -0.36
C TYR A 74 1.50 22.63 -0.76
N LEU A 75 1.29 23.62 -1.63
CA LEU A 75 -0.05 23.92 -2.16
C LEU A 75 -0.66 22.77 -2.96
N LEU A 76 0.18 21.93 -3.57
CA LEU A 76 -0.28 20.76 -4.33
C LEU A 76 -0.67 19.59 -3.43
N VAL A 77 -0.27 19.54 -2.16
CA VAL A 77 -0.58 18.41 -1.27
C VAL A 77 -2.08 18.22 -1.14
N LEU A 78 -2.84 19.30 -0.91
CA LEU A 78 -4.29 19.21 -0.75
C LEU A 78 -5.02 18.69 -2.00
N PRO A 79 -4.88 19.29 -3.20
CA PRO A 79 -5.55 18.78 -4.40
C PRO A 79 -5.06 17.38 -4.80
N GLN A 80 -3.78 17.05 -4.57
CA GLN A 80 -3.26 15.69 -4.78
C GLN A 80 -3.90 14.69 -3.81
N THR A 81 -4.09 15.08 -2.53
CA THR A 81 -4.76 14.24 -1.54
C THR A 81 -6.21 13.99 -1.94
N ILE A 82 -6.94 15.04 -2.36
CA ILE A 82 -8.33 14.91 -2.82
C ILE A 82 -8.40 13.98 -4.03
N LEU A 83 -7.52 14.14 -5.01
CA LEU A 83 -7.47 13.27 -6.18
C LEU A 83 -7.17 11.81 -5.79
N ALA A 84 -6.26 11.58 -4.85
CA ALA A 84 -5.96 10.24 -4.34
C ALA A 84 -7.13 9.63 -3.59
N ILE A 85 -7.87 10.39 -2.77
CA ILE A 85 -9.11 9.94 -2.11
C ILE A 85 -10.13 9.52 -3.16
N VAL A 86 -10.38 10.36 -4.16
CA VAL A 86 -11.30 10.06 -5.27
C VAL A 86 -10.85 8.80 -6.01
N ALA A 87 -9.56 8.64 -6.28
CA ALA A 87 -9.04 7.46 -6.97
C ALA A 87 -9.24 6.16 -6.17
N ILE A 88 -8.98 6.18 -4.85
CA ILE A 88 -9.20 5.02 -3.96
C ILE A 88 -10.68 4.65 -3.95
N LEU A 89 -11.57 5.62 -3.67
CA LEU A 89 -13.01 5.38 -3.57
C LEU A 89 -13.61 4.94 -4.91
N ALA A 90 -13.29 5.64 -6.00
CA ALA A 90 -13.80 5.31 -7.33
C ALA A 90 -13.33 3.92 -7.77
N THR A 91 -12.07 3.57 -7.52
CA THR A 91 -11.53 2.24 -7.85
C THR A 91 -12.19 1.16 -6.99
N GLY A 92 -12.35 1.39 -5.69
CA GLY A 92 -13.02 0.46 -4.77
C GLY A 92 -14.47 0.19 -5.19
N VAL A 93 -15.24 1.24 -5.45
CA VAL A 93 -16.65 1.13 -5.90
C VAL A 93 -16.74 0.46 -7.27
N LEU A 94 -15.90 0.84 -8.22
CA LEU A 94 -15.89 0.25 -9.56
C LEU A 94 -15.60 -1.25 -9.48
N MET A 95 -14.55 -1.65 -8.74
CA MET A 95 -14.19 -3.06 -8.60
C MET A 95 -15.28 -3.86 -7.89
N ALA A 96 -15.83 -3.33 -6.80
CA ALA A 96 -16.92 -3.98 -6.08
C ALA A 96 -18.12 -4.25 -7.00
N LYS A 97 -18.57 -3.24 -7.77
CA LYS A 97 -19.69 -3.37 -8.71
C LYS A 97 -19.35 -4.30 -9.89
N ALA A 98 -18.17 -4.16 -10.48
CA ALA A 98 -17.75 -4.97 -11.61
C ALA A 98 -17.68 -6.46 -11.24
N GLY A 99 -17.10 -6.80 -10.09
CA GLY A 99 -16.98 -8.20 -9.70
C GLY A 99 -18.32 -8.88 -9.41
N VAL A 100 -19.30 -8.15 -8.87
CA VAL A 100 -20.68 -8.67 -8.75
C VAL A 100 -21.31 -8.83 -10.13
N ALA A 101 -21.19 -7.83 -11.00
CA ALA A 101 -21.77 -7.86 -12.35
C ALA A 101 -21.20 -9.00 -13.22
N PHE A 102 -19.91 -9.33 -13.05
CA PHE A 102 -19.25 -10.43 -13.75
C PHE A 102 -19.31 -11.78 -13.02
N GLY A 103 -20.00 -11.86 -11.87
CA GLY A 103 -20.13 -13.10 -11.10
C GLY A 103 -18.82 -13.61 -10.47
N LEU A 104 -17.86 -12.72 -10.22
CA LEU A 104 -16.58 -13.05 -9.60
C LEU A 104 -16.68 -13.21 -8.08
N TRP A 105 -17.65 -12.54 -7.44
CA TRP A 105 -17.98 -12.65 -6.01
C TRP A 105 -19.40 -12.14 -5.73
N GLY A 106 -19.94 -12.46 -4.55
CA GLY A 106 -21.26 -11.99 -4.09
C GLY A 106 -21.28 -10.55 -3.59
N SER A 107 -22.47 -10.03 -3.29
CA SER A 107 -22.68 -8.72 -2.64
C SER A 107 -22.09 -8.67 -1.24
N GLU A 108 -22.11 -9.79 -0.54
CA GLU A 108 -21.67 -9.91 0.84
C GLU A 108 -20.18 -9.56 1.02
N LEU A 109 -19.86 -9.03 2.19
CA LEU A 109 -18.48 -8.85 2.59
C LEU A 109 -17.81 -10.22 2.82
N PRO A 110 -16.53 -10.39 2.44
CA PRO A 110 -15.78 -11.60 2.77
C PRO A 110 -15.78 -11.86 4.29
N ALA A 111 -16.07 -13.11 4.70
CA ALA A 111 -16.15 -13.49 6.11
C ALA A 111 -14.89 -13.15 6.93
N GLY A 112 -13.71 -13.20 6.31
CA GLY A 112 -12.46 -12.83 6.96
C GLY A 112 -12.37 -11.34 7.36
N ILE A 113 -13.19 -10.46 6.79
CA ILE A 113 -13.32 -9.07 7.26
C ILE A 113 -13.97 -9.06 8.64
N GLU A 114 -15.07 -9.80 8.82
CA GLU A 114 -15.77 -9.93 10.10
C GLU A 114 -14.88 -10.60 11.15
N ASP A 115 -14.20 -11.70 10.80
CA ASP A 115 -13.25 -12.35 11.71
C ASP A 115 -12.17 -11.40 12.22
N ARG A 116 -11.73 -10.48 11.36
CA ARG A 116 -10.66 -9.53 11.66
C ARG A 116 -11.14 -8.34 12.46
N TRP A 117 -12.28 -7.75 12.09
CA TRP A 117 -12.73 -6.42 12.53
C TRP A 117 -14.14 -6.37 13.13
N GLY A 118 -14.84 -7.49 13.27
CA GLY A 118 -16.22 -7.55 13.80
C GLY A 118 -16.39 -7.00 15.23
N ASN A 119 -15.30 -6.84 15.98
CA ASN A 119 -15.32 -6.24 17.32
C ASN A 119 -15.10 -4.72 17.34
N VAL A 120 -15.15 -4.04 16.19
CA VAL A 120 -15.01 -2.57 16.09
C VAL A 120 -16.32 -1.86 16.42
N ALA A 121 -17.47 -2.42 16.03
CA ALA A 121 -18.80 -1.81 16.24
C ALA A 121 -19.02 -1.44 17.71
N GLY A 122 -19.32 -0.16 17.98
CA GLY A 122 -19.56 0.37 19.33
C GLY A 122 -18.37 0.29 20.31
N ASN A 123 -17.18 -0.15 19.87
CA ASN A 123 -16.05 -0.43 20.75
C ASN A 123 -14.92 0.61 20.57
N LEU A 124 -14.98 1.68 21.36
CA LEU A 124 -14.06 2.82 21.24
C LEU A 124 -12.57 2.41 21.42
N PRO A 125 -12.17 1.62 22.42
CA PRO A 125 -10.77 1.17 22.54
C PRO A 125 -10.26 0.41 21.31
N VAL A 126 -11.06 -0.51 20.76
CA VAL A 126 -10.67 -1.28 19.56
C VAL A 126 -10.62 -0.40 18.33
N TYR A 127 -11.58 0.51 18.17
CA TYR A 127 -11.57 1.52 17.10
C TYR A 127 -10.30 2.39 17.15
N LEU A 128 -9.95 2.95 18.30
CA LEU A 128 -8.75 3.77 18.46
C LEU A 128 -7.46 2.98 18.22
N LEU A 129 -7.41 1.71 18.64
CA LEU A 129 -6.30 0.81 18.31
C LEU A 129 -6.13 0.66 16.79
N TRP A 130 -7.23 0.42 16.06
CA TRP A 130 -7.17 0.28 14.61
C TRP A 130 -6.85 1.60 13.92
N LEU A 131 -7.32 2.75 14.39
CA LEU A 131 -6.88 4.04 13.86
C LEU A 131 -5.36 4.24 14.01
N ALA A 132 -4.79 3.84 15.15
CA ALA A 132 -3.33 3.90 15.33
C ALA A 132 -2.60 2.98 14.33
N ILE A 133 -3.12 1.77 14.10
CA ILE A 133 -2.59 0.83 13.10
C ILE A 133 -2.74 1.38 11.68
N ILE A 134 -3.87 2.00 11.36
CA ILE A 134 -4.16 2.62 10.05
C ILE A 134 -3.09 3.67 9.76
N TRP A 135 -2.90 4.63 10.66
CA TRP A 135 -2.00 5.76 10.39
C TRP A 135 -0.51 5.39 10.44
N THR A 136 -0.13 4.35 11.19
CA THR A 136 1.28 3.94 11.30
C THR A 136 1.68 2.86 10.31
N SER A 137 0.82 1.86 10.10
CA SER A 137 1.13 0.70 9.28
C SER A 137 0.44 0.72 7.93
N ALA A 138 -0.88 0.88 7.87
CA ALA A 138 -1.61 0.80 6.59
C ALA A 138 -1.27 2.01 5.70
N ALA A 139 -1.63 3.20 6.14
CA ALA A 139 -1.42 4.43 5.40
C ALA A 139 0.07 4.80 5.27
N PHE A 140 0.80 4.90 6.38
CA PHE A 140 2.21 5.30 6.29
C PHE A 140 3.10 4.14 5.82
N GLY A 141 2.99 2.99 6.47
CA GLY A 141 3.86 1.85 6.18
C GLY A 141 3.67 1.24 4.80
N GLU A 142 2.43 1.05 4.33
CA GLU A 142 2.21 0.42 3.02
C GLU A 142 2.58 1.37 1.89
N GLU A 143 2.36 2.68 2.02
CA GLU A 143 2.83 3.65 1.04
C GLU A 143 4.36 3.68 0.98
N MET A 144 5.04 3.64 2.13
CA MET A 144 6.51 3.55 2.18
C MET A 144 7.03 2.28 1.50
N PHE A 145 6.42 1.14 1.78
CA PHE A 145 6.92 -0.12 1.26
C PHE A 145 6.53 -0.31 -0.21
N PHE A 146 5.25 -0.26 -0.54
CA PHE A 146 4.77 -0.59 -1.88
C PHE A 146 5.03 0.51 -2.90
N ARG A 147 4.93 1.80 -2.53
CA ARG A 147 5.10 2.90 -3.48
C ARG A 147 6.54 3.39 -3.46
N ALA A 148 7.03 3.84 -2.31
CA ALA A 148 8.37 4.40 -2.24
C ALA A 148 9.47 3.35 -2.50
N PHE A 149 9.49 2.25 -1.74
CA PHE A 149 10.56 1.26 -1.87
C PHE A 149 10.40 0.38 -3.12
N LEU A 150 9.29 -0.35 -3.26
CA LEU A 150 9.14 -1.36 -4.32
C LEU A 150 9.08 -0.76 -5.73
N ILE A 151 8.32 0.31 -5.98
CA ILE A 151 8.31 0.94 -7.32
C ILE A 151 9.72 1.43 -7.68
N THR A 152 10.44 2.07 -6.75
CA THR A 152 11.81 2.54 -7.04
C THR A 152 12.76 1.40 -7.38
N ARG A 153 12.68 0.25 -6.70
CA ARG A 153 13.49 -0.93 -7.04
C ARG A 153 13.04 -1.55 -8.36
N ALA A 154 11.74 -1.63 -8.61
CA ALA A 154 11.18 -2.16 -9.85
C ALA A 154 11.58 -1.32 -11.07
N GLU A 155 11.57 0.02 -10.98
CA GLU A 155 12.06 0.90 -12.04
C GLU A 155 13.54 0.62 -12.38
N ARG A 156 14.37 0.35 -11.37
CA ARG A 156 15.79 -0.02 -11.57
C ARG A 156 15.93 -1.39 -12.23
N VAL A 157 15.10 -2.37 -11.86
CA VAL A 157 15.08 -3.71 -12.46
C VAL A 157 14.70 -3.63 -13.94
N PHE A 158 13.63 -2.90 -14.26
CA PHE A 158 13.07 -2.82 -15.61
C PHE A 158 13.75 -1.75 -16.49
N LYS A 159 14.75 -1.05 -15.96
CA LYS A 159 15.59 -0.14 -16.73
C LYS A 159 16.22 -0.91 -17.89
N GLY A 160 15.91 -0.56 -19.13
CA GLY A 160 16.37 -1.27 -20.33
C GLY A 160 15.25 -1.90 -21.17
N LEU A 161 14.04 -2.02 -20.61
CA LEU A 161 12.83 -2.20 -21.40
C LEU A 161 12.40 -0.87 -22.05
N PRO A 162 11.52 -0.89 -23.06
CA PRO A 162 10.86 0.33 -23.55
C PRO A 162 10.29 1.13 -22.38
N ALA A 163 10.50 2.45 -22.37
CA ALA A 163 10.22 3.30 -21.20
C ALA A 163 8.81 3.11 -20.63
N ASN A 164 7.80 3.06 -21.50
CA ASN A 164 6.41 2.86 -21.09
C ASN A 164 6.19 1.49 -20.46
N LEU A 165 6.79 0.43 -21.00
CA LEU A 165 6.68 -0.92 -20.46
C LEU A 165 7.37 -1.02 -19.08
N GLY A 166 8.55 -0.42 -18.93
CA GLY A 166 9.27 -0.40 -17.65
C GLY A 166 8.48 0.28 -16.53
N LEU A 167 7.84 1.43 -16.83
CA LEU A 167 6.99 2.13 -15.86
C LEU A 167 5.72 1.32 -15.51
N VAL A 168 5.07 0.72 -16.51
CA VAL A 168 3.89 -0.13 -16.27
C VAL A 168 4.26 -1.29 -15.36
N LEU A 169 5.34 -2.02 -15.64
CA LEU A 169 5.78 -3.13 -14.79
C LEU A 169 6.19 -2.67 -13.40
N ALA A 170 6.80 -1.49 -13.28
CA ALA A 170 7.18 -0.92 -11.98
C ALA A 170 5.97 -0.59 -11.09
N VAL A 171 4.79 -0.37 -11.67
CA VAL A 171 3.53 -0.18 -10.92
C VAL A 171 2.82 -1.52 -10.71
N ILE A 172 2.67 -2.32 -11.76
CA ILE A 172 1.87 -3.55 -11.74
C ILE A 172 2.48 -4.57 -10.78
N VAL A 173 3.80 -4.76 -10.78
CA VAL A 173 4.44 -5.77 -9.91
C VAL A 173 4.17 -5.45 -8.44
N PRO A 174 4.49 -4.27 -7.87
CA PRO A 174 4.15 -3.97 -6.48
C PRO A 174 2.65 -4.04 -6.19
N ALA A 175 1.78 -3.61 -7.12
CA ALA A 175 0.33 -3.65 -6.95
C ALA A 175 -0.24 -5.08 -6.84
N LEU A 176 0.30 -6.04 -7.61
CA LEU A 176 -0.08 -7.44 -7.49
C LEU A 176 0.22 -7.99 -6.09
N PHE A 177 1.38 -7.66 -5.53
CA PHE A 177 1.74 -8.08 -4.19
C PHE A 177 0.95 -7.33 -3.12
N PHE A 178 0.61 -6.06 -3.35
CA PHE A 178 -0.30 -5.32 -2.49
C PHE A 178 -1.66 -6.03 -2.39
N GLY A 179 -2.23 -6.41 -3.52
CA GLY A 179 -3.46 -7.22 -3.59
C GLY A 179 -3.33 -8.58 -2.89
N PHE A 180 -2.24 -9.30 -3.16
CA PHE A 180 -1.97 -10.59 -2.51
C PHE A 180 -1.83 -10.46 -0.99
N GLY A 181 -1.31 -9.32 -0.52
CA GLY A 181 -1.29 -8.90 0.88
C GLY A 181 -2.66 -8.95 1.56
N HIS A 182 -3.74 -8.72 0.81
CA HIS A 182 -5.10 -8.62 1.32
C HIS A 182 -5.94 -9.90 1.12
N PHE A 183 -5.48 -10.81 0.27
CA PHE A 183 -6.22 -12.03 -0.09
C PHE A 183 -6.62 -12.90 1.12
N TYR A 184 -5.77 -13.01 2.15
CA TYR A 184 -5.99 -13.93 3.28
C TYR A 184 -7.22 -13.63 4.15
N TYR A 185 -7.75 -12.40 4.12
CA TYR A 185 -8.96 -12.01 4.88
C TYR A 185 -10.07 -11.42 4.01
N GLN A 186 -9.72 -10.90 2.82
CA GLN A 186 -10.69 -10.37 1.87
C GLN A 186 -10.96 -11.31 0.68
N GLY A 187 -10.28 -12.46 0.61
CA GLY A 187 -10.39 -13.43 -0.48
C GLY A 187 -10.04 -12.84 -1.85
N ILE A 188 -10.68 -13.40 -2.89
CA ILE A 188 -10.48 -12.97 -4.28
C ILE A 188 -10.90 -11.52 -4.51
N ARG A 189 -11.97 -11.07 -3.84
CA ARG A 189 -12.44 -9.67 -3.86
C ARG A 189 -11.32 -8.73 -3.40
N GLY A 190 -10.62 -9.08 -2.33
CA GLY A 190 -9.49 -8.31 -1.83
C GLY A 190 -8.32 -8.23 -2.80
N LEU A 191 -7.90 -9.38 -3.36
CA LEU A 191 -6.79 -9.44 -4.32
C LEU A 191 -7.00 -8.44 -5.46
N PHE A 192 -8.18 -8.43 -6.07
CA PHE A 192 -8.48 -7.55 -7.19
C PHE A 192 -8.77 -6.12 -6.76
N THR A 193 -9.59 -5.91 -5.73
CA THR A 193 -9.99 -4.55 -5.32
C THR A 193 -8.80 -3.77 -4.80
N THR A 194 -8.07 -4.32 -3.84
CA THR A 194 -6.90 -3.64 -3.26
C THR A 194 -5.73 -3.61 -4.24
N GLY A 195 -5.54 -4.66 -5.05
CA GLY A 195 -4.54 -4.66 -6.13
C GLY A 195 -4.76 -3.51 -7.11
N MET A 196 -6.01 -3.27 -7.56
CA MET A 196 -6.33 -2.15 -8.45
C MET A 196 -6.21 -0.79 -7.76
N ILE A 197 -6.54 -0.68 -6.47
CA ILE A 197 -6.22 0.51 -5.67
C ILE A 197 -4.70 0.73 -5.62
N GLY A 198 -3.92 -0.34 -5.50
CA GLY A 198 -2.45 -0.33 -5.59
C GLY A 198 -1.95 0.20 -6.93
N VAL A 199 -2.58 -0.18 -8.04
CA VAL A 199 -2.29 0.37 -9.37
C VAL A 199 -2.59 1.87 -9.40
N SER A 200 -3.77 2.29 -8.96
CA SER A 200 -4.17 3.71 -8.92
C SER A 200 -3.18 4.54 -8.11
N LEU A 201 -2.83 4.11 -6.90
CA LEU A 201 -1.89 4.81 -6.04
C LEU A 201 -0.45 4.76 -6.57
N GLY A 202 -0.03 3.67 -7.23
CA GLY A 202 1.27 3.58 -7.89
C GLY A 202 1.40 4.54 -9.08
N ILE A 203 0.33 4.70 -9.88
CA ILE A 203 0.27 5.72 -10.94
C ILE A 203 0.36 7.12 -10.34
N LEU A 204 -0.44 7.40 -9.31
CA LEU A 204 -0.45 8.71 -8.65
C LEU A 204 0.91 9.03 -8.02
N TYR A 205 1.60 8.05 -7.44
CA TYR A 205 2.96 8.22 -6.92
C TYR A 205 3.92 8.74 -8.00
N LEU A 206 3.89 8.15 -9.21
CA LEU A 206 4.72 8.60 -10.33
C LEU A 206 4.28 9.99 -10.82
N VAL A 207 2.97 10.24 -10.95
CA VAL A 207 2.39 11.53 -11.38
C VAL A 207 2.73 12.65 -10.39
N TYR A 208 2.73 12.36 -9.09
CA TYR A 208 3.07 13.30 -8.02
C TYR A 208 4.58 13.49 -7.87
N LYS A 209 5.37 13.07 -8.87
CA LYS A 209 6.83 13.16 -8.89
C LYS A 209 7.44 12.51 -7.65
N ARG A 210 6.86 11.39 -7.23
CA ARG A 210 7.26 10.61 -6.05
C ARG A 210 7.03 11.33 -4.71
N ASN A 211 6.14 12.32 -4.65
CA ASN A 211 5.70 12.86 -3.37
C ASN A 211 4.73 11.88 -2.69
N LEU A 212 5.14 11.30 -1.56
CA LEU A 212 4.37 10.26 -0.89
C LEU A 212 3.28 10.82 0.03
N TRP A 213 3.45 12.03 0.55
CA TRP A 213 2.56 12.63 1.54
C TRP A 213 1.07 12.65 1.14
N PRO A 214 0.69 13.07 -0.09
CA PRO A 214 -0.71 13.06 -0.49
C PRO A 214 -1.33 11.66 -0.47
N LEU A 215 -0.54 10.63 -0.79
CA LEU A 215 -1.01 9.25 -0.79
C LEU A 215 -1.19 8.71 0.62
N VAL A 216 -0.24 8.98 1.52
CA VAL A 216 -0.35 8.63 2.95
C VAL A 216 -1.59 9.26 3.57
N ILE A 217 -1.80 10.56 3.34
CA ILE A 217 -2.94 11.28 3.90
C ILE A 217 -4.26 10.73 3.33
N ALA A 218 -4.32 10.52 2.00
CA ALA A 218 -5.50 10.00 1.35
C ALA A 218 -5.86 8.58 1.81
N HIS A 219 -4.88 7.69 1.89
CA HIS A 219 -5.05 6.31 2.35
C HIS A 219 -5.55 6.30 3.81
N GLY A 220 -4.87 7.02 4.71
CA GLY A 220 -5.28 7.11 6.12
C GLY A 220 -6.66 7.73 6.30
N ALA A 221 -7.02 8.74 5.49
CA ALA A 221 -8.34 9.34 5.53
C ALA A 221 -9.44 8.37 5.08
N VAL A 222 -9.25 7.66 3.97
CA VAL A 222 -10.24 6.67 3.49
C VAL A 222 -10.41 5.53 4.48
N ASP A 223 -9.32 4.98 5.01
CA ASP A 223 -9.38 3.93 6.01
C ASP A 223 -10.06 4.41 7.30
N THR A 224 -9.77 5.64 7.73
CA THR A 224 -10.44 6.26 8.89
C THR A 224 -11.95 6.37 8.64
N LEU A 225 -12.38 6.77 7.45
CA LEU A 225 -13.81 6.82 7.10
C LEU A 225 -14.46 5.44 7.16
N VAL A 226 -13.81 4.41 6.60
CA VAL A 226 -14.31 3.03 6.63
C VAL A 226 -14.44 2.52 8.07
N PHE A 227 -13.41 2.70 8.90
CA PHE A 227 -13.44 2.27 10.30
C PHE A 227 -14.42 3.08 11.15
N THR A 228 -14.60 4.37 10.84
CA THR A 228 -15.62 5.20 11.49
C THR A 228 -17.01 4.68 11.16
N ALA A 229 -17.26 4.32 9.89
CA ALA A 229 -18.54 3.74 9.47
C ALA A 229 -18.80 2.39 10.14
N MET A 230 -17.78 1.53 10.28
CA MET A 230 -17.87 0.29 11.04
C MET A 230 -18.17 0.52 12.53
N TYR A 231 -17.48 1.49 13.16
CA TYR A 231 -17.69 1.82 14.57
C TYR A 231 -19.11 2.34 14.85
N LEU A 232 -19.64 3.16 13.94
CA LEU A 232 -20.98 3.75 14.03
C LEU A 232 -22.10 2.83 13.53
N GLU A 233 -21.77 1.65 12.99
CA GLU A 233 -22.72 0.75 12.33
C GLU A 233 -23.54 1.47 11.24
N ALA A 234 -22.88 2.36 10.50
CA ALA A 234 -23.52 3.07 9.40
C ALA A 234 -23.84 2.11 8.24
N ASP A 235 -24.95 2.33 7.54
CA ASP A 235 -25.24 1.65 6.27
C ASP A 235 -24.37 2.25 5.15
N TRP A 236 -23.56 1.44 4.46
CA TRP A 236 -22.69 1.87 3.36
C TRP A 236 -22.47 0.80 2.28
#